data_AF-A0A6B9ZGM3-F1
#
_entry.id   AF-A0A6B9ZGM3-F1
#
_cell.length_a   1.000
_cell.length_b   1.000
_cell.length_c   1.000
_cell.angle_alpha   90.00
_cell.angle_beta   90.00
_cell.angle_gamma   90.00
#
_symmetry.space_group_name_H-M   'P 1'
#
loop_
_entity.id
_entity.type
_entity.pdbx_description
1 polymer ?
#
loop_
_entity_poly.entity_id
_entity_poly.type
_entity_poly.pdbx_seq_one_letter_code
_entity_poly.pdbx_strand_id
1 'polypeptide(L)'
;MESNKSSSIETLVNSIKETNHYFLNKVQKQVNTALTLRNWIIGFYIVEYEQNGNDRAVYGQKLYKEIASNLNKAGIKSIRERHLYLCKDFYKAYSNILRTPSAKLYLSDSYGVKFLQPLSEKLHSVEIQSSQRSPADSKTISNLLLERLSVDSGPC
;
A
#
# COMPACT_ATOMS: atom_id res chain seq x y z
N MET A 1 6.12 -54.83 -3.02
CA MET A 1 6.69 -53.72 -2.22
C MET A 1 6.36 -52.36 -2.87
N GLU A 2 5.21 -52.21 -3.53
CA GLU A 2 4.89 -51.04 -4.37
C GLU A 2 3.72 -50.18 -3.85
N SER A 3 2.85 -50.72 -2.98
CA SER A 3 1.68 -49.98 -2.48
C SER A 3 2.01 -48.81 -1.54
N ASN A 4 3.17 -48.81 -0.90
CA ASN A 4 3.54 -47.77 0.07
C ASN A 4 4.17 -46.51 -0.59
N LYS A 5 4.63 -46.62 -1.84
CA LYS A 5 5.29 -45.53 -2.57
C LYS A 5 4.28 -44.56 -3.20
N SER A 6 3.12 -45.06 -3.67
CA SER A 6 2.03 -44.23 -4.22
C SER A 6 1.44 -43.31 -3.15
N SER A 7 1.20 -43.83 -1.94
CA SER A 7 0.69 -43.03 -0.82
C SER A 7 1.65 -41.91 -0.38
N SER A 8 2.96 -42.16 -0.41
CA SER A 8 3.98 -41.15 -0.05
C SER A 8 4.06 -40.00 -1.07
N ILE A 9 4.06 -40.30 -2.37
CA ILE A 9 4.07 -39.25 -3.41
C ILE A 9 2.74 -38.49 -3.48
N GLU A 10 1.61 -39.16 -3.31
CA GLU A 10 0.29 -38.52 -3.24
C GLU A 10 0.19 -37.58 -2.04
N THR A 11 0.69 -38.00 -0.88
CA THR A 11 0.78 -37.15 0.32
C THR A 11 1.64 -35.92 0.05
N LEU A 12 2.83 -36.10 -0.54
CA LEU A 12 3.71 -34.98 -0.90
C LEU A 12 3.03 -34.01 -1.86
N VAL A 13 2.40 -34.52 -2.93
CA VAL A 13 1.68 -33.70 -3.91
C VAL A 13 0.53 -32.93 -3.25
N ASN A 14 -0.22 -33.56 -2.35
CA ASN A 14 -1.30 -32.91 -1.62
C ASN A 14 -0.77 -31.82 -0.69
N SER A 15 0.30 -32.07 0.07
CA SER A 15 0.94 -31.06 0.93
C SER A 15 1.45 -29.86 0.11
N ILE A 16 2.04 -30.09 -1.07
CA ILE A 16 2.47 -29.00 -1.97
C ILE A 16 1.26 -28.20 -2.46
N LYS A 17 0.17 -28.86 -2.88
CA LYS A 17 -1.06 -28.20 -3.33
C LYS A 17 -1.69 -27.34 -2.23
N GLU A 18 -1.81 -27.88 -1.02
CA GLU A 18 -2.35 -27.17 0.14
C GLU A 18 -1.51 -25.97 0.50
N THR A 19 -0.18 -26.13 0.52
CA THR A 19 0.78 -25.04 0.78
C THR A 19 0.62 -23.92 -0.24
N ASN A 20 0.60 -24.26 -1.54
CA ASN A 20 0.41 -23.27 -2.60
C ASN A 20 -0.94 -22.55 -2.47
N HIS A 21 -2.03 -23.28 -2.24
CA HIS A 21 -3.36 -22.69 -2.08
C HIS A 21 -3.41 -21.74 -0.85
N TYR A 22 -2.80 -22.14 0.26
CA TYR A 22 -2.69 -21.32 1.45
C TYR A 22 -1.99 -19.99 1.17
N PHE A 23 -0.82 -20.03 0.53
CA PHE A 23 -0.04 -18.81 0.27
C PHE A 23 -0.68 -17.92 -0.80
N LEU A 24 -1.30 -18.48 -1.84
CA LEU A 24 -2.07 -17.68 -2.81
C LEU A 24 -3.23 -16.94 -2.13
N ASN A 25 -3.96 -17.60 -1.24
CA ASN A 25 -5.02 -16.96 -0.45
C ASN A 25 -4.47 -15.86 0.47
N LYS A 26 -3.28 -16.05 1.05
CA LYS A 26 -2.61 -15.02 1.86
C LYS A 26 -2.20 -13.81 1.03
N VAL A 27 -1.60 -14.02 -0.14
CA VAL A 27 -1.22 -12.93 -1.08
C VAL A 27 -2.46 -12.14 -1.50
N GLN A 28 -3.53 -12.82 -1.91
CA GLN A 28 -4.79 -12.15 -2.29
C GLN A 28 -5.33 -11.27 -1.16
N LYS A 29 -5.34 -11.77 0.08
CA LYS A 29 -5.77 -10.99 1.24
C LYS A 29 -4.89 -9.76 1.46
N GLN A 30 -3.57 -9.91 1.42
CA GLN A 30 -2.64 -8.79 1.60
C GLN A 30 -2.80 -7.73 0.50
N VAL A 31 -2.92 -8.14 -0.76
CA VAL A 31 -3.16 -7.22 -1.90
C VAL A 31 -4.49 -6.49 -1.71
N ASN A 32 -5.56 -7.20 -1.36
CA ASN A 32 -6.87 -6.57 -1.13
C ASN A 32 -6.83 -5.57 0.02
N THR A 33 -6.16 -5.90 1.12
CA THR A 33 -5.94 -4.99 2.25
C THR A 33 -5.16 -3.74 1.82
N ALA A 34 -4.04 -3.92 1.11
CA ALA A 34 -3.21 -2.81 0.64
C ALA A 34 -3.96 -1.88 -0.33
N LEU A 35 -4.72 -2.44 -1.27
CA LEU A 35 -5.54 -1.67 -2.22
C LEU A 35 -6.65 -0.90 -1.51
N THR A 36 -7.32 -1.54 -0.55
CA THR A 36 -8.38 -0.91 0.26
C THR A 36 -7.80 0.27 1.03
N LEU A 37 -6.68 0.07 1.71
CA LEU A 37 -6.04 1.13 2.48
C LEU A 37 -5.56 2.28 1.59
N ARG A 38 -4.87 1.98 0.48
CA ARG A 38 -4.45 2.99 -0.50
C ARG A 38 -5.63 3.84 -0.96
N ASN A 39 -6.74 3.20 -1.32
CA ASN A 39 -7.93 3.90 -1.80
C ASN A 39 -8.52 4.81 -0.72
N TRP A 40 -8.54 4.35 0.54
CA TRP A 40 -9.02 5.13 1.67
C TRP A 40 -8.12 6.35 1.94
N ILE A 41 -6.80 6.17 1.95
CA ILE A 41 -5.81 7.24 2.19
C ILE A 41 -5.87 8.30 1.07
N ILE A 42 -6.03 7.89 -0.18
CA ILE A 42 -6.22 8.84 -1.29
C ILE A 42 -7.45 9.73 -1.03
N GLY A 43 -8.55 9.15 -0.54
CA GLY A 43 -9.74 9.89 -0.16
C GLY A 43 -9.50 10.87 0.99
N PHE A 44 -8.75 10.45 2.00
CA PHE A 44 -8.32 11.32 3.11
C PHE A 44 -7.57 12.55 2.59
N TYR A 45 -6.55 12.38 1.74
CA TYR A 45 -5.79 13.51 1.18
C TYR A 45 -6.65 14.47 0.36
N ILE A 46 -7.60 13.94 -0.42
CA ILE A 46 -8.52 14.77 -1.20
C ILE A 46 -9.38 15.62 -0.27
N VAL A 47 -9.96 15.03 0.79
CA VAL A 47 -10.81 15.78 1.73
C VAL A 47 -10.01 16.79 2.55
N GLU A 48 -8.81 16.44 3.00
CA GLU A 48 -7.89 17.36 3.68
C GLU A 48 -7.54 18.57 2.80
N TYR A 49 -7.22 18.32 1.52
CA TYR A 49 -6.92 19.38 0.56
C TYR A 49 -8.14 20.27 0.30
N GLU A 50 -9.34 19.68 0.12
CA GLU A 50 -10.60 20.42 -0.04
C GLU A 50 -10.94 21.28 1.20
N GLN A 51 -10.57 20.83 2.42
CA GLN A 51 -10.84 21.53 3.67
C GLN A 51 -9.87 22.68 3.96
N ASN A 52 -8.57 22.48 3.69
CA ASN A 52 -7.50 23.43 4.01
C ASN A 52 -7.17 24.42 2.87
N GLY A 53 -7.69 24.19 1.66
CA GLY A 53 -7.48 25.10 0.54
C GLY A 53 -8.19 26.44 0.72
N ASN A 54 -7.43 27.54 0.78
CA ASN A 54 -7.95 28.92 0.69
C ASN A 54 -8.56 29.23 -0.70
N ASP A 55 -8.39 28.31 -1.65
CA ASP A 55 -8.70 28.44 -3.07
C ASP A 55 -9.90 27.58 -3.51
N ARG A 56 -10.93 27.52 -2.65
CA ARG A 56 -12.17 26.73 -2.87
C ARG A 56 -12.94 27.13 -4.13
N ALA A 57 -12.73 28.36 -4.61
CA ALA A 57 -13.48 28.95 -5.73
C ALA A 57 -12.83 28.74 -7.11
N VAL A 58 -11.50 28.53 -7.18
CA VAL A 58 -10.80 28.40 -8.48
C VAL A 58 -10.78 26.94 -8.98
N TYR A 59 -10.74 25.96 -8.07
CA TYR A 59 -10.48 24.56 -8.43
C TYR A 59 -11.70 23.69 -8.78
N GLY A 60 -12.93 24.12 -8.44
CA GLY A 60 -14.23 23.58 -8.88
C GLY A 60 -14.29 22.13 -9.44
N GLN A 61 -15.03 21.92 -10.53
CA GLN A 61 -15.14 20.61 -11.22
C GLN A 61 -13.80 20.12 -11.84
N LYS A 62 -12.73 20.93 -11.82
CA LYS A 62 -11.46 20.62 -12.52
C LYS A 62 -10.41 19.95 -11.64
N LEU A 63 -10.53 20.00 -10.31
CA LEU A 63 -9.56 19.41 -9.37
C LEU A 63 -9.24 17.94 -9.71
N TYR A 64 -10.26 17.12 -9.88
CA TYR A 64 -10.10 15.68 -10.15
C TYR A 64 -9.42 15.43 -11.50
N LYS A 65 -9.77 16.23 -12.51
CA LYS A 65 -9.15 16.19 -13.84
C LYS A 65 -7.68 16.57 -13.79
N GLU A 66 -7.34 17.57 -13.01
CA GLU A 66 -5.95 18.00 -12.83
C GLU A 66 -5.12 16.95 -12.08
N ILE A 67 -5.64 16.42 -10.97
CA ILE A 67 -4.98 15.34 -10.22
C ILE A 67 -4.76 14.13 -11.14
N ALA A 68 -5.79 13.69 -11.87
CA ALA A 68 -5.67 12.55 -12.77
C ALA A 68 -4.65 12.80 -13.90
N SER A 69 -4.64 14.01 -14.48
CA SER A 69 -3.67 14.40 -15.50
C SER A 69 -2.23 14.39 -14.96
N ASN A 70 -2.01 14.95 -13.78
CA ASN A 70 -0.69 15.00 -13.15
C ASN A 70 -0.20 13.60 -12.74
N LEU A 71 -1.07 12.75 -12.20
CA LEU A 71 -0.75 11.34 -11.90
C LEU A 71 -0.42 10.55 -13.18
N ASN A 72 -1.16 10.79 -14.27
CA ASN A 72 -0.88 10.16 -15.55
C ASN A 72 0.49 10.55 -16.09
N LYS A 73 0.84 11.85 -16.05
CA LYS A 73 2.16 12.36 -16.43
C LYS A 73 3.28 11.78 -15.56
N ALA A 74 2.99 11.50 -14.28
CA ALA A 74 3.91 10.83 -13.37
C ALA A 74 3.98 9.29 -13.56
N GLY A 75 3.30 8.73 -14.58
CA GLY A 75 3.31 7.30 -14.90
C GLY A 75 2.24 6.46 -14.17
N ILE A 76 1.43 7.07 -13.31
CA ILE A 76 0.38 6.39 -12.53
C ILE A 76 -0.93 6.41 -13.32
N LYS A 77 -1.04 5.52 -14.32
CA LYS A 77 -2.19 5.46 -15.24
C LYS A 77 -3.45 4.83 -14.63
N SER A 78 -3.31 4.09 -13.54
CA SER A 78 -4.41 3.36 -12.91
C SER A 78 -5.41 4.27 -12.17
N ILE A 79 -4.99 5.47 -11.77
CA ILE A 79 -5.82 6.41 -11.00
C ILE A 79 -6.39 7.46 -11.95
N ARG A 80 -7.70 7.35 -12.21
CA ARG A 80 -8.46 8.26 -13.07
C ARG A 80 -9.42 9.13 -12.25
N GLU A 81 -10.00 10.14 -12.86
CA GLU A 81 -10.95 11.06 -12.21
C GLU A 81 -12.04 10.32 -11.43
N ARG A 82 -12.72 9.35 -12.06
CA ARG A 82 -13.75 8.54 -11.40
C ARG A 82 -13.23 7.78 -10.17
N HIS A 83 -12.00 7.28 -10.22
CA HIS A 83 -11.40 6.56 -9.09
C HIS A 83 -11.14 7.51 -7.92
N LEU A 84 -10.70 8.73 -8.19
CA LEU A 84 -10.52 9.76 -7.16
C LEU A 84 -11.86 10.14 -6.48
N TYR A 85 -12.96 10.25 -7.23
CA TYR A 85 -14.30 10.43 -6.65
C TYR A 85 -14.68 9.26 -5.73
N LEU A 86 -14.50 8.02 -6.19
CA LEU A 86 -14.77 6.83 -5.38
C LEU A 86 -13.91 6.78 -4.10
N CYS A 87 -12.64 7.17 -4.20
CA CYS A 87 -11.75 7.28 -3.04
C CYS A 87 -12.27 8.31 -2.03
N LYS A 88 -12.67 9.50 -2.49
CA LYS A 88 -13.26 10.52 -1.61
C LYS A 88 -14.51 10.00 -0.92
N ASP A 89 -15.44 9.43 -1.67
CA ASP A 89 -16.71 8.93 -1.13
C ASP A 89 -16.46 7.79 -0.13
N PHE A 90 -15.50 6.91 -0.45
CA PHE A 90 -15.08 5.84 0.46
C PHE A 90 -14.50 6.39 1.77
N TYR A 91 -13.61 7.38 1.73
CA TYR A 91 -13.10 8.01 2.94
C TYR A 91 -14.23 8.68 3.75
N LYS A 92 -15.13 9.43 3.09
CA LYS A 92 -16.24 10.10 3.77
C LYS A 92 -17.19 9.13 4.46
N ALA A 93 -17.53 8.01 3.80
CA ALA A 93 -18.38 6.98 4.35
C ALA A 93 -17.75 6.28 5.57
N TYR A 94 -16.42 6.18 5.61
CA TYR A 94 -15.69 5.43 6.63
C TYR A 94 -14.59 6.26 7.32
N SER A 95 -14.88 7.51 7.64
CA SER A 95 -13.92 8.44 8.27
C SER A 95 -13.48 8.00 9.66
N ASN A 96 -14.31 7.22 10.36
CA ASN A 96 -14.07 6.75 11.72
C ASN A 96 -13.23 5.47 11.82
N ILE A 97 -12.84 4.82 10.71
CA ILE A 97 -12.12 3.52 10.74
C ILE A 97 -10.82 3.60 11.55
N LEU A 98 -10.10 4.73 11.48
CA LEU A 98 -8.82 4.92 12.19
C LEU A 98 -8.96 5.12 13.70
N ARG A 99 -10.19 5.27 14.21
CA ARG A 99 -10.43 5.38 15.66
C ARG A 99 -10.34 4.03 16.36
N THR A 100 -10.33 2.93 15.60
CA THR A 100 -10.20 1.59 16.16
C THR A 100 -8.72 1.25 16.45
N PRO A 101 -8.42 0.61 17.59
CA PRO A 101 -7.05 0.18 17.92
C PRO A 101 -6.45 -0.74 16.84
N SER A 102 -7.26 -1.62 16.26
CA SER A 102 -6.82 -2.55 15.20
C SER A 102 -6.38 -1.82 13.93
N ALA A 103 -7.11 -0.78 13.50
CA ALA A 103 -6.71 0.01 12.33
C ALA A 103 -5.41 0.77 12.59
N LYS A 104 -5.26 1.33 13.80
CA LYS A 104 -4.04 2.05 14.21
C LYS A 104 -2.81 1.13 14.24
N LEU A 105 -2.96 -0.09 14.73
CA LEU A 105 -1.90 -1.11 14.75
C LEU A 105 -1.51 -1.57 13.33
N TYR A 106 -2.50 -1.83 12.46
CA TYR A 106 -2.21 -2.20 11.07
C TYR A 106 -1.44 -1.10 10.32
N LEU A 107 -1.71 0.16 10.63
CA LEU A 107 -1.02 1.31 10.05
C LEU A 107 0.39 1.50 10.62
N SER A 108 0.59 1.26 11.92
CA SER A 108 1.93 1.33 12.51
C SER A 108 2.86 0.25 11.95
N ASP A 109 2.33 -0.94 11.69
CA ASP A 109 3.13 -2.13 11.39
C ASP A 109 3.37 -2.33 9.87
N SER A 110 2.42 -1.93 9.01
CA SER A 110 2.46 -2.24 7.58
C SER A 110 2.93 -1.09 6.68
N TYR A 111 2.68 0.16 7.07
CA TYR A 111 2.99 1.35 6.26
C TYR A 111 3.30 2.48 7.23
N GLY A 112 4.55 2.50 7.72
CA GLY A 112 5.03 3.46 8.71
C GLY A 112 4.35 4.82 8.58
N VAL A 113 3.76 5.26 9.70
CA VAL A 113 2.94 6.45 10.03
C VAL A 113 3.16 7.74 9.20
N LYS A 114 4.22 7.82 8.38
CA LYS A 114 4.57 8.89 7.44
C LYS A 114 3.51 9.23 6.38
N PHE A 115 2.60 8.31 6.01
CA PHE A 115 1.56 8.62 5.02
C PHE A 115 0.29 9.26 5.62
N LEU A 116 0.06 9.17 6.92
CA LEU A 116 -1.14 9.77 7.54
C LEU A 116 -0.87 11.14 8.17
N GLN A 117 0.30 11.73 7.88
CA GLN A 117 0.56 13.11 8.24
C GLN A 117 -0.37 14.04 7.44
N PRO A 118 -0.94 15.08 8.08
CA PRO A 118 -1.70 16.10 7.38
C PRO A 118 -0.90 16.64 6.19
N LEU A 119 -1.58 16.90 5.07
CA LEU A 119 -0.90 17.37 3.84
C LEU A 119 -0.13 18.69 4.09
N SER A 120 -0.60 19.49 5.06
CA SER A 120 0.04 20.70 5.58
C SER A 120 1.48 20.47 6.07
N GLU A 121 1.73 19.40 6.84
CA GLU A 121 3.09 19.07 7.32
C GLU A 121 3.98 18.56 6.17
N LYS A 122 3.40 17.86 5.20
CA LYS A 122 4.14 17.34 4.05
C LYS A 122 4.62 18.45 3.12
N LEU A 123 3.81 19.49 2.92
CA LEU A 123 4.20 20.70 2.16
C LEU A 123 5.42 21.41 2.79
N HIS A 124 5.48 21.52 4.12
CA HIS A 124 6.63 22.11 4.83
C HIS A 124 7.94 21.32 4.63
N SER A 125 7.87 20.02 4.40
CA SER A 125 9.06 19.17 4.20
C SER A 125 9.61 19.20 2.76
N VAL A 126 8.79 19.57 1.77
CA VAL A 126 9.17 19.58 0.34
C VAL A 126 10.03 20.80 0.00
N GLU A 127 9.87 21.92 0.70
CA GLU A 127 10.69 23.13 0.49
C GLU A 127 12.18 22.90 0.82
N ILE A 128 12.49 21.95 1.71
CA ILE A 128 13.86 21.69 2.16
C ILE A 128 14.64 20.74 1.21
N GLN A 129 13.96 19.98 0.34
CA GLN A 129 14.58 18.92 -0.49
C GLN A 129 14.73 19.27 -1.98
N SER A 130 14.63 20.54 -2.37
CA SER A 130 14.88 20.98 -3.76
C SER A 130 16.37 21.11 -4.11
N SER A 131 17.28 20.90 -3.15
CA SER A 131 18.71 20.75 -3.41
C SER A 131 19.18 19.33 -3.06
N GLN A 132 19.73 18.65 -4.08
CA GLN A 132 20.44 17.35 -4.07
C GLN A 132 19.58 16.07 -4.25
N ARG A 133 19.53 15.56 -5.49
CA ARG A 133 19.23 14.16 -5.84
C ARG A 133 20.54 13.43 -6.19
N SER A 134 20.70 12.18 -5.74
CA SER A 134 21.58 11.18 -6.37
C SER A 134 21.09 9.74 -6.06
N PRO A 135 21.29 8.73 -6.94
CA PRO A 135 20.50 7.49 -6.96
C PRO A 135 21.24 6.30 -6.30
N ALA A 136 20.67 5.72 -5.22
CA ALA A 136 21.32 4.58 -4.54
C ALA A 136 20.39 3.63 -3.77
N ASP A 137 19.26 3.16 -4.34
CA ASP A 137 18.35 2.28 -3.57
C ASP A 137 18.25 0.82 -4.07
N SER A 138 19.00 0.42 -5.10
CA SER A 138 18.98 -0.99 -5.55
C SER A 138 19.85 -1.92 -4.69
N LYS A 139 20.85 -1.40 -3.97
CA LYS A 139 21.77 -2.22 -3.16
C LYS A 139 21.16 -2.64 -1.81
N THR A 140 20.18 -1.89 -1.32
CA THR A 140 19.60 -2.07 0.02
C THR A 140 18.65 -3.27 0.09
N ILE A 141 17.92 -3.55 -0.99
CA ILE A 141 16.92 -4.64 -1.01
C ILE A 141 17.59 -6.02 -1.05
N SER A 142 18.69 -6.18 -1.79
CA SER A 142 19.43 -7.45 -1.87
C SER A 142 20.04 -7.84 -0.53
N ASN A 143 20.53 -6.86 0.24
CA ASN A 143 21.12 -7.10 1.56
C ASN A 143 20.07 -7.52 2.60
N LEU A 144 18.86 -6.94 2.52
CA LEU A 144 17.76 -7.29 3.44
C LEU A 144 17.26 -8.73 3.24
N LEU A 145 17.31 -9.24 2.00
CA LEU A 145 16.96 -10.62 1.67
C LEU A 145 18.02 -11.63 2.14
N LEU A 146 19.31 -11.30 1.99
CA LEU A 146 20.41 -12.15 2.47
C LEU A 146 20.43 -12.29 3.99
N GLU A 147 20.15 -11.20 4.71
CA GLU A 147 20.09 -11.21 6.18
C GLU A 147 18.93 -12.07 6.71
N ARG A 148 17.80 -12.11 6.00
CA ARG A 148 16.62 -12.92 6.41
C ARG A 148 16.74 -14.40 6.07
N LEU A 149 17.58 -14.77 5.11
CA LEU A 149 17.84 -16.16 4.74
C LEU A 149 18.95 -16.80 5.59
N SER A 150 19.85 -16.02 6.19
CA SER A 150 20.93 -16.53 7.05
C SER A 150 20.52 -16.89 8.48
N VAL A 151 19.28 -16.58 8.92
CA VAL A 151 18.86 -16.78 10.32
C VAL A 151 18.27 -18.17 10.60
N ASP A 152 18.04 -19.02 9.58
CA ASP A 152 17.41 -20.35 9.79
C ASP A 152 18.38 -21.54 9.63
N SER A 153 19.68 -21.32 9.86
CA SER A 153 20.65 -22.43 9.97
C SER A 153 21.47 -22.33 11.26
N GLY A 154 20.89 -22.84 12.35
CA GLY A 154 21.59 -23.16 13.60
C GLY A 154 21.00 -24.45 14.20
N PRO A 155 21.82 -25.34 14.79
CA PRO A 155 21.64 -26.79 14.65
C PRO A 155 20.83 -27.47 15.78
N CYS A 156 20.19 -28.57 15.38
CA CYS A 156 19.65 -29.71 16.15
C CYS A 156 18.61 -29.43 17.24
#